data_AF-A0A166GPC1-F1
#
_entry.id   AF-A0A166GPC1-F1
#
_cell.length_a   1.000
_cell.length_b   1.000
_cell.length_c   1.000
_cell.angle_alpha   90.00
_cell.angle_beta   90.00
_cell.angle_gamma   90.00
#
_symmetry.space_group_name_H-M   'P 1'
#
loop_
_entity.id
_entity.type
_entity.pdbx_description
1 polymer ?
#
loop_
_entity_poly.entity_id
_entity_poly.type
_entity_poly.pdbx_seq_one_letter_code
_entity_poly.pdbx_strand_id
1 'polypeptide(L)'
;MSNTPLVTCCPAPTYTDFDLAARYLRFLLFDSILTCIYGLDVAVDRALRVLRHAWNDIPPGERPSFYDFTTTHTPVRSRLREYHQYRVVAPGAIPLFLPSCAFDAPFYRATGLNAYESGYCAMDVTAVNSDYAKFIPSTLFIPYKTRSSARCRQILERINPIPLWFFGEDGVLGFPVQGNTNSIKLLHGQEALRLKSNDKPISTLKIKFAWPNYQPDEKQIRATPNSPLNNLNTLASRTAGAVRTYMSDETKKVMVNENLVPQPWKIGTQPGEVRIADVLLLGVIFVSEGAAMPLLSVY
;
A
#
# COMPACT_ATOMS: atom_id res chain seq x y z
N MET A 1 -24.56 -20.14 39.58
CA MET A 1 -23.18 -20.45 39.16
C MET A 1 -23.12 -20.24 37.65
N SER A 2 -22.50 -19.16 37.18
CA SER A 2 -22.32 -18.91 35.75
C SER A 2 -21.05 -19.62 35.27
N ASN A 3 -21.19 -20.62 34.41
CA ASN A 3 -20.06 -21.23 33.72
C ASN A 3 -19.51 -20.23 32.70
N THR A 4 -18.41 -19.57 33.03
CA THR A 4 -17.65 -18.78 32.06
C THR A 4 -16.99 -19.78 31.10
N PRO A 5 -17.32 -19.77 29.80
CA PRO A 5 -16.70 -20.69 28.85
C PRO A 5 -15.20 -20.42 28.80
N LEU A 6 -14.40 -21.48 28.91
CA LEU A 6 -12.95 -21.42 28.71
C LEU A 6 -12.70 -20.89 27.29
N VAL A 7 -12.09 -19.71 27.19
CA VAL A 7 -11.62 -19.16 25.92
C VAL A 7 -10.48 -20.06 25.46
N THR A 8 -10.78 -21.01 24.58
CA THR A 8 -9.75 -21.79 23.90
C THR A 8 -8.97 -20.85 23.00
N CYS A 9 -7.75 -20.51 23.42
CA CYS A 9 -6.81 -19.74 22.60
C CYS A 9 -6.66 -20.42 21.24
N CYS A 10 -6.98 -19.69 20.18
CA CYS A 10 -6.84 -20.19 18.82
C CYS A 10 -5.35 -20.43 18.54
N PRO A 11 -4.98 -21.54 17.90
CA PRO A 11 -3.58 -21.77 17.56
C PRO A 11 -3.11 -20.69 16.58
N ALA A 12 -1.95 -20.11 16.87
CA ALA A 12 -1.25 -19.27 15.91
C ALA A 12 -0.79 -20.12 14.69
N PRO A 13 -0.58 -19.51 13.52
CA PRO A 13 0.04 -20.21 12.39
C PRO A 13 1.33 -20.90 12.82
N THR A 14 1.55 -22.11 12.32
CA THR A 14 2.82 -22.79 12.57
C THR A 14 3.96 -22.05 11.87
N TYR A 15 5.19 -22.20 12.37
CA TYR A 15 6.37 -21.63 11.72
C TYR A 15 6.52 -22.12 10.28
N THR A 16 6.24 -23.40 10.05
CA THR A 16 6.30 -24.04 8.73
C THR A 16 5.30 -23.43 7.75
N ASP A 17 4.04 -23.24 8.15
CA ASP A 17 3.01 -22.63 7.29
C ASP A 17 3.39 -21.20 6.89
N PHE A 18 3.93 -20.45 7.84
CA PHE A 18 4.36 -19.07 7.61
C PHE A 18 5.54 -19.00 6.64
N ASP A 19 6.53 -19.89 6.76
CA ASP A 19 7.67 -19.96 5.83
C ASP A 19 7.22 -20.36 4.41
N LEU A 20 6.33 -21.34 4.29
CA LEU A 20 5.78 -21.75 2.99
C LEU A 20 5.00 -20.61 2.32
N ALA A 21 4.15 -19.90 3.08
CA ALA A 21 3.43 -18.73 2.58
C ALA A 21 4.40 -17.63 2.12
N ALA A 22 5.46 -17.36 2.89
CA ALA A 22 6.47 -16.38 2.53
C ALA A 22 7.21 -16.74 1.23
N ARG A 23 7.57 -18.02 1.03
CA ARG A 23 8.21 -18.49 -0.22
C ARG A 23 7.28 -18.32 -1.43
N TYR A 24 6.01 -18.67 -1.27
CA TYR A 24 5.00 -18.47 -2.30
C TYR A 24 4.87 -16.99 -2.69
N LEU A 25 4.75 -16.10 -1.68
CA LEU A 25 4.61 -14.67 -1.90
C LEU A 25 5.87 -14.04 -2.51
N ARG A 26 7.07 -14.54 -2.21
CA ARG A 26 8.31 -14.10 -2.88
C ARG A 26 8.23 -14.30 -4.39
N PHE A 27 7.71 -15.44 -4.84
CA PHE A 27 7.51 -15.70 -6.26
C PHE A 27 6.37 -14.88 -6.87
N LEU A 28 5.35 -14.55 -6.09
CA LEU A 28 4.25 -13.71 -6.57
C LEU A 28 4.66 -12.24 -6.73
N LEU A 29 5.46 -11.72 -5.79
CA LEU A 29 5.74 -10.30 -5.60
C LEU A 29 7.10 -9.83 -6.11
N PHE A 30 7.95 -10.69 -6.71
CA PHE A 30 9.32 -10.32 -7.07
C PHE A 30 9.44 -9.12 -8.03
N ASP A 31 8.38 -8.82 -8.79
CA ASP A 31 8.30 -7.71 -9.72
C ASP A 31 7.12 -6.76 -9.38
N SER A 32 6.65 -6.78 -8.13
CA SER A 32 5.61 -5.86 -7.71
C SER A 32 6.15 -4.45 -7.50
N ILE A 33 5.26 -3.45 -7.51
CA ILE A 33 5.60 -2.06 -7.29
C ILE A 33 6.19 -1.86 -5.89
N LEU A 34 5.65 -2.52 -4.84
CA LEU A 34 6.27 -2.44 -3.51
C LEU A 34 7.66 -3.06 -3.48
N THR A 35 7.92 -4.13 -4.23
CA THR A 35 9.26 -4.70 -4.35
C THR A 35 10.22 -3.71 -5.02
N CYS A 36 9.77 -2.98 -6.03
CA CYS A 36 10.58 -1.94 -6.70
C CYS A 36 10.87 -0.75 -5.78
N ILE A 37 9.89 -0.33 -4.98
CA ILE A 37 10.02 0.85 -4.12
C ILE A 37 10.78 0.52 -2.82
N TYR A 38 10.42 -0.55 -2.13
CA TYR A 38 10.91 -0.85 -0.77
C TYR A 38 11.75 -2.12 -0.66
N GLY A 39 11.84 -2.92 -1.72
CA GLY A 39 12.51 -4.23 -1.72
C GLY A 39 11.56 -5.40 -1.41
N LEU A 40 11.97 -6.58 -1.87
CA LEU A 40 11.15 -7.80 -1.83
C LEU A 40 10.73 -8.20 -0.41
N ASP A 41 11.64 -8.13 0.56
CA ASP A 41 11.34 -8.54 1.94
C ASP A 41 10.27 -7.63 2.58
N VAL A 42 10.24 -6.34 2.24
CA VAL A 42 9.21 -5.42 2.72
C VAL A 42 7.85 -5.74 2.08
N ALA A 43 7.82 -6.03 0.78
CA ALA A 43 6.60 -6.42 0.08
C ALA A 43 6.02 -7.72 0.66
N VAL A 44 6.86 -8.73 0.89
CA VAL A 44 6.45 -10.02 1.48
C VAL A 44 5.97 -9.86 2.92
N ASP A 45 6.69 -9.12 3.76
CA ASP A 45 6.27 -8.85 5.15
C ASP A 45 4.92 -8.11 5.20
N ARG A 46 4.67 -7.19 4.28
CA ARG A 46 3.37 -6.52 4.14
C ARG A 46 2.28 -7.48 3.73
N ALA A 47 2.48 -8.25 2.66
CA ALA A 47 1.51 -9.24 2.19
C ALA A 47 1.16 -10.28 3.27
N LEU A 48 2.16 -10.78 4.00
CA LEU A 48 1.95 -11.71 5.12
C LEU A 48 1.10 -11.09 6.23
N ARG A 49 1.28 -9.79 6.54
CA ARG A 49 0.43 -9.09 7.53
C ARG A 49 -1.00 -8.92 7.05
N VAL A 50 -1.21 -8.56 5.78
CA VAL A 50 -2.54 -8.48 5.17
C VAL A 50 -3.24 -9.83 5.28
N LEU A 51 -2.58 -10.89 4.79
CA LEU A 51 -3.11 -12.26 4.82
C LEU A 51 -3.39 -12.74 6.24
N ARG A 52 -2.48 -12.49 7.19
CA ARG A 52 -2.67 -12.87 8.60
C ARG A 52 -3.86 -12.16 9.23
N HIS A 53 -4.09 -10.91 8.89
CA HIS A 53 -5.26 -10.16 9.36
C HIS A 53 -6.54 -10.83 8.86
N ALA A 54 -6.68 -11.05 7.55
CA ALA A 54 -7.85 -11.72 6.97
C ALA A 54 -8.04 -13.15 7.50
N TRP A 55 -6.95 -13.90 7.69
CA TRP A 55 -7.01 -15.25 8.26
C TRP A 55 -7.49 -15.26 9.72
N ASN A 56 -7.10 -14.27 10.52
CA ASN A 56 -7.55 -14.14 11.90
C ASN A 56 -9.05 -13.80 12.01
N ASP A 57 -9.64 -13.21 10.98
CA ASP A 57 -11.07 -12.88 10.96
C ASP A 57 -11.95 -14.13 10.73
N ILE A 58 -11.37 -15.24 10.26
CA ILE A 58 -12.06 -16.53 10.14
C ILE A 58 -12.29 -17.12 11.53
N PRO A 59 -13.48 -17.71 11.82
CA PRO A 59 -13.72 -18.41 13.08
C PRO A 59 -12.67 -19.49 13.36
N PRO A 60 -12.17 -19.63 14.59
CA PRO A 60 -11.03 -20.52 14.89
C PRO A 60 -11.23 -22.00 14.50
N GLY A 61 -12.47 -22.50 14.56
CA GLY A 61 -12.80 -23.87 14.16
C GLY A 61 -12.91 -24.09 12.65
N GLU A 62 -12.92 -23.01 11.87
CA GLU A 62 -13.05 -23.01 10.41
C GLU A 62 -11.76 -22.56 9.71
N ARG A 63 -10.73 -22.20 10.46
CA ARG A 63 -9.46 -21.71 9.91
C ARG A 63 -8.72 -22.85 9.18
N PRO A 64 -8.47 -22.72 7.87
CA PRO A 64 -7.51 -23.61 7.21
C PRO A 64 -6.09 -23.31 7.69
N SER A 65 -5.10 -24.09 7.27
CA SER A 65 -3.69 -23.72 7.48
C SER A 65 -3.43 -22.34 6.87
N PHE A 66 -2.46 -21.60 7.43
CA PHE A 66 -2.17 -20.25 6.92
C PHE A 66 -1.62 -20.30 5.48
N TYR A 67 -0.90 -21.36 5.13
CA TYR A 67 -0.43 -21.59 3.77
C TYR A 67 -1.59 -21.85 2.79
N ASP A 68 -2.50 -22.77 3.13
CA ASP A 68 -3.66 -23.08 2.28
C ASP A 68 -4.54 -21.84 2.09
N PHE A 69 -4.76 -21.06 3.16
CA PHE A 69 -5.45 -19.78 3.07
C PHE A 69 -4.79 -18.85 2.06
N THR A 70 -3.47 -18.70 2.16
CA THR A 70 -2.69 -17.81 1.29
C THR A 70 -2.82 -18.20 -0.17
N THR A 71 -2.58 -19.48 -0.51
CA THR A 71 -2.63 -19.95 -1.90
C THR A 71 -4.04 -20.03 -2.47
N THR A 72 -5.07 -20.16 -1.63
CA THR A 72 -6.47 -20.15 -2.06
C THR A 72 -6.95 -18.74 -2.41
N HIS A 73 -6.60 -17.75 -1.60
CA HIS A 73 -7.14 -16.39 -1.74
C HIS A 73 -6.25 -15.45 -2.55
N THR A 74 -5.04 -15.89 -2.90
CA THR A 74 -4.15 -15.14 -3.80
C THR A 74 -3.79 -16.01 -5.02
N PRO A 75 -4.17 -15.61 -6.24
CA PRO A 75 -4.00 -16.45 -7.40
C PRO A 75 -2.52 -16.62 -7.73
N VAL A 76 -2.19 -17.79 -8.28
CA VAL A 76 -0.86 -18.03 -8.84
C VAL A 76 -0.59 -17.07 -10.00
N ARG A 77 0.68 -16.78 -10.24
CA ARG A 77 1.11 -15.82 -11.26
C ARG A 77 0.61 -16.12 -12.68
N SER A 78 0.46 -17.39 -13.05
CA SER A 78 -0.10 -17.77 -14.35
C SER A 78 -1.55 -17.32 -14.50
N ARG A 79 -2.37 -17.48 -13.45
CA ARG A 79 -3.77 -17.02 -13.43
C ARG A 79 -3.90 -15.50 -13.39
N LEU A 80 -2.96 -14.78 -12.77
CA LEU A 80 -2.96 -13.31 -12.80
C LEU A 80 -2.98 -12.77 -14.23
N ARG A 81 -2.20 -13.37 -15.13
CA ARG A 81 -2.15 -12.96 -16.54
C ARG A 81 -3.50 -13.12 -17.21
N GLU A 82 -4.18 -14.24 -16.97
CA GLU A 82 -5.54 -14.48 -17.47
C GLU A 82 -6.51 -13.43 -16.91
N TYR A 83 -6.46 -13.16 -15.60
CA TYR A 83 -7.32 -12.18 -14.96
C TYR A 83 -7.14 -10.77 -15.52
N HIS A 84 -5.90 -10.36 -15.81
CA HIS A 84 -5.61 -9.08 -16.46
C HIS A 84 -6.09 -9.06 -17.92
N GLN A 85 -5.84 -10.14 -18.67
CA GLN A 85 -6.25 -10.27 -20.07
C GLN A 85 -7.77 -10.16 -20.23
N TYR A 86 -8.53 -10.79 -19.34
CA TYR A 86 -10.00 -10.76 -19.35
C TYR A 86 -10.60 -9.61 -18.53
N ARG A 87 -9.77 -8.68 -18.02
CA ARG A 87 -10.19 -7.54 -17.18
C ARG A 87 -11.03 -7.94 -15.97
N VAL A 88 -10.78 -9.14 -15.44
CA VAL A 88 -11.39 -9.65 -14.20
C VAL A 88 -11.03 -8.75 -13.03
N VAL A 89 -9.77 -8.29 -12.99
CA VAL A 89 -9.23 -7.35 -12.00
C VAL A 89 -8.61 -6.14 -12.69
N ALA A 90 -8.42 -5.06 -11.94
CA ALA A 90 -7.75 -3.86 -12.40
C ALA A 90 -6.36 -4.19 -13.00
N PRO A 91 -5.93 -3.51 -14.08
CA PRO A 91 -4.66 -3.80 -14.75
C PRO A 91 -3.49 -3.85 -13.77
N GLY A 92 -2.76 -4.96 -13.79
CA GLY A 92 -1.58 -5.21 -12.94
C GLY A 92 -1.90 -5.52 -11.47
N ALA A 93 -3.14 -5.38 -11.00
CA ALA A 93 -3.45 -5.65 -9.59
C ALA A 93 -3.14 -7.11 -9.22
N ILE A 94 -2.53 -7.29 -8.05
CA ILE A 94 -2.37 -8.59 -7.39
C ILE A 94 -3.51 -8.69 -6.38
N PRO A 95 -4.60 -9.41 -6.71
CA PRO A 95 -5.80 -9.44 -5.90
C PRO A 95 -5.62 -10.35 -4.70
N LEU A 96 -6.22 -9.96 -3.59
CA LEU A 96 -6.60 -10.82 -2.49
C LEU A 96 -8.11 -10.98 -2.56
N PHE A 97 -8.57 -12.15 -3.04
CA PHE A 97 -10.00 -12.46 -3.12
C PHE A 97 -10.53 -12.77 -1.73
N LEU A 98 -11.58 -12.09 -1.32
CA LEU A 98 -12.23 -12.30 -0.03
C LEU A 98 -13.75 -12.15 -0.19
N PRO A 99 -14.54 -12.91 0.57
CA PRO A 99 -16.01 -12.81 0.50
C PRO A 99 -16.53 -11.45 0.99
N SER A 100 -15.77 -10.77 1.86
CA SER A 100 -16.05 -9.42 2.33
C SER A 100 -14.76 -8.68 2.65
N CYS A 101 -14.81 -7.35 2.62
CA CYS A 101 -13.64 -6.52 2.92
C CYS A 101 -13.48 -6.39 4.44
N ALA A 102 -12.48 -7.06 5.00
CA ALA A 102 -12.00 -6.83 6.37
C ALA A 102 -11.10 -5.58 6.48
N PHE A 103 -10.65 -5.06 5.34
CA PHE A 103 -9.69 -3.96 5.30
C PHE A 103 -10.38 -2.62 5.15
N ASP A 104 -9.69 -1.60 5.62
CA ASP A 104 -10.04 -0.23 5.29
C ASP A 104 -9.42 0.17 3.94
N ALA A 105 -9.88 -0.49 2.89
CA ALA A 105 -9.40 -0.30 1.53
C ALA A 105 -10.55 -0.50 0.53
N PRO A 106 -10.40 0.03 -0.69
CA PRO A 106 -11.37 -0.19 -1.75
C PRO A 106 -11.58 -1.68 -2.01
N PHE A 107 -12.84 -2.05 -2.13
CA PHE A 107 -13.24 -3.41 -2.47
C PHE A 107 -13.76 -3.43 -3.91
N TYR A 108 -13.02 -4.09 -4.77
CA TYR A 108 -13.29 -4.15 -6.19
C TYR A 108 -14.13 -5.39 -6.50
N ARG A 109 -15.07 -5.26 -7.44
CA ARG A 109 -15.82 -6.40 -7.94
C ARG A 109 -15.00 -7.10 -9.03
N ALA A 110 -14.80 -8.40 -8.88
CA ALA A 110 -14.20 -9.19 -9.94
C ALA A 110 -15.25 -9.44 -11.04
N THR A 111 -14.91 -9.24 -12.31
CA THR A 111 -15.83 -9.52 -13.43
C THR A 111 -15.55 -10.89 -14.02
N GLY A 112 -16.59 -11.64 -14.43
CA GLY A 112 -16.42 -12.89 -15.18
C GLY A 112 -15.97 -14.12 -14.37
N LEU A 113 -15.78 -14.01 -13.06
CA LEU A 113 -15.58 -15.17 -12.17
C LEU A 113 -16.92 -15.71 -11.67
N ASN A 114 -16.94 -17.00 -11.30
CA ASN A 114 -18.10 -17.62 -10.66
C ASN A 114 -18.47 -16.85 -9.37
N ALA A 115 -19.76 -16.83 -9.02
CA ALA A 115 -20.34 -15.98 -7.96
C ALA A 115 -19.65 -16.04 -6.58
N TYR A 116 -18.86 -17.06 -6.30
CA TYR A 116 -18.13 -17.26 -5.04
C TYR A 116 -16.86 -16.38 -4.92
N GLU A 117 -16.30 -15.85 -6.01
CA GLU A 117 -15.13 -14.95 -6.02
C GLU A 117 -15.54 -13.52 -6.44
N SER A 118 -16.61 -13.00 -5.85
CA SER A 118 -17.26 -11.78 -6.36
C SER A 118 -16.51 -10.47 -6.07
N GLY A 119 -15.48 -10.47 -5.23
CA GLY A 119 -14.67 -9.28 -5.02
C GLY A 119 -13.28 -9.50 -4.42
N TYR A 120 -12.48 -8.45 -4.47
CA TYR A 120 -11.08 -8.49 -4.06
C TYR A 120 -10.59 -7.13 -3.55
N CYS A 121 -9.50 -7.16 -2.78
CA CYS A 121 -8.68 -5.98 -2.51
C CYS A 121 -7.36 -6.09 -3.28
N ALA A 122 -6.81 -4.96 -3.73
CA ALA A 122 -5.51 -4.93 -4.37
C ALA A 122 -4.41 -4.98 -3.30
N MET A 123 -3.83 -6.17 -3.08
CA MET A 123 -2.76 -6.37 -2.10
C MET A 123 -1.47 -5.66 -2.54
N ASP A 124 -1.17 -5.76 -3.83
CA ASP A 124 -0.05 -5.08 -4.49
C ASP A 124 -0.39 -4.91 -5.98
N VAL A 125 0.52 -4.35 -6.76
CA VAL A 125 0.39 -4.19 -8.22
C VAL A 125 1.70 -4.63 -8.89
N THR A 126 1.62 -5.35 -10.01
CA THR A 126 2.78 -5.74 -10.81
C THR A 126 3.37 -4.53 -11.54
N ALA A 127 4.69 -4.43 -11.60
CA ALA A 127 5.38 -3.49 -12.48
C ALA A 127 5.17 -3.89 -13.95
N VAL A 128 4.22 -3.23 -14.63
CA VAL A 128 3.91 -3.51 -16.03
C VAL A 128 5.15 -3.31 -16.90
N ASN A 129 5.38 -4.20 -17.85
CA ASN A 129 6.50 -4.18 -18.81
C ASN A 129 7.91 -4.25 -18.20
N SER A 130 8.05 -4.69 -16.93
CA SER A 130 9.36 -4.82 -16.27
C SER A 130 10.16 -3.50 -16.22
N ASP A 131 9.48 -2.36 -16.29
CA ASP A 131 10.12 -1.05 -16.25
C ASP A 131 10.40 -0.61 -14.80
N TYR A 132 11.25 -1.38 -14.14
CA TYR A 132 11.58 -1.20 -12.73
C TYR A 132 12.23 0.14 -12.44
N ALA A 133 12.87 0.73 -13.45
CA ALA A 133 13.57 2.01 -13.37
C ALA A 133 12.63 3.21 -13.24
N LYS A 134 11.30 3.02 -13.35
CA LYS A 134 10.31 4.09 -13.17
C LYS A 134 9.86 4.27 -11.73
N PHE A 135 9.95 3.26 -10.89
CA PHE A 135 9.48 3.37 -9.50
C PHE A 135 10.54 4.01 -8.63
N ILE A 136 10.19 5.06 -7.91
CA ILE A 136 11.14 5.81 -7.07
C ILE A 136 11.41 4.99 -5.82
N PRO A 137 12.63 4.45 -5.61
CA PRO A 137 12.94 3.67 -4.42
C PRO A 137 12.77 4.53 -3.17
N SER A 138 12.42 3.92 -2.05
CA SER A 138 12.28 4.63 -0.79
C SER A 138 12.63 3.73 0.39
N THR A 139 13.18 4.32 1.44
CA THR A 139 13.39 3.59 2.70
C THR A 139 12.10 3.63 3.51
N LEU A 140 11.48 2.48 3.75
CA LEU A 140 10.27 2.39 4.55
C LEU A 140 10.50 2.96 5.96
N PHE A 141 9.68 3.93 6.37
CA PHE A 141 9.67 4.40 7.75
C PHE A 141 9.15 3.29 8.68
N ILE A 142 9.96 2.93 9.68
CA ILE A 142 9.59 1.94 10.69
C ILE A 142 9.51 2.65 12.06
N PRO A 143 8.32 2.74 12.67
CA PRO A 143 8.14 3.48 13.92
C PRO A 143 8.90 2.79 15.05
N TYR A 144 9.63 3.57 15.85
CA TYR A 144 10.39 3.10 17.03
C TYR A 144 11.46 2.02 16.74
N LYS A 145 11.89 1.85 15.48
CA LYS A 145 12.87 0.82 15.06
C LYS A 145 14.10 0.75 15.97
N THR A 146 14.65 1.91 16.35
CA THR A 146 15.88 2.02 17.17
C THR A 146 15.61 2.03 18.68
N ARG A 147 14.35 2.15 19.12
CA ARG A 147 13.99 2.36 20.52
C ARG A 147 13.34 1.15 21.17
N SER A 148 12.44 0.45 20.47
CA SER A 148 11.72 -0.71 21.02
C SER A 148 11.09 -1.55 19.92
N SER A 149 11.57 -2.79 19.78
CA SER A 149 11.01 -3.78 18.84
C SER A 149 9.59 -4.19 19.21
N ALA A 150 9.29 -4.31 20.51
CA ALA A 150 7.95 -4.65 21.00
C ALA A 150 6.92 -3.56 20.66
N ARG A 151 7.26 -2.29 20.92
CA ARG A 151 6.38 -1.15 20.59
C ARG A 151 6.22 -0.98 19.08
N CYS A 152 7.29 -1.21 18.32
CA CYS A 152 7.25 -1.22 16.87
C CYS A 152 6.21 -2.25 16.37
N ARG A 153 6.30 -3.49 16.85
CA ARG A 153 5.36 -4.57 16.48
C ARG A 153 3.92 -4.21 16.82
N GLN A 154 3.64 -3.74 18.04
CA GLN A 154 2.29 -3.36 18.46
C GLN A 154 1.67 -2.29 17.56
N ILE A 155 2.48 -1.33 17.07
CA ILE A 155 1.99 -0.30 16.14
C ILE A 155 1.77 -0.89 14.76
N LEU A 156 2.69 -1.72 14.27
CA LEU A 156 2.57 -2.36 12.96
C LEU A 156 1.38 -3.34 12.89
N GLU A 157 0.91 -3.87 14.02
CA GLU A 157 -0.28 -4.73 14.12
C GLU A 157 -1.61 -3.94 14.11
N ARG A 158 -1.59 -2.65 14.46
CA ARG A 158 -2.78 -1.79 14.51
C ARG A 158 -3.03 -1.01 13.22
N ILE A 159 -2.00 -0.82 12.41
CA ILE A 159 -2.12 -0.09 11.15
C ILE A 159 -2.83 -0.96 10.12
N ASN A 160 -3.59 -0.32 9.24
CA ASN A 160 -4.09 -0.99 8.05
C ASN A 160 -2.88 -1.53 7.25
N PRO A 161 -2.73 -2.86 7.09
CA PRO A 161 -1.55 -3.42 6.46
C PRO A 161 -1.57 -3.27 4.95
N ILE A 162 -2.73 -3.05 4.33
CA ILE A 162 -2.89 -2.99 2.88
C ILE A 162 -2.59 -1.58 2.33
N PRO A 163 -1.82 -1.46 1.24
CA PRO A 163 -1.68 -0.20 0.53
C PRO A 163 -3.02 0.30 -0.03
N LEU A 164 -3.18 1.62 -0.10
CA LEU A 164 -4.27 2.25 -0.83
C LEU A 164 -3.76 2.66 -2.21
N TRP A 165 -4.14 1.89 -3.22
CA TRP A 165 -3.79 2.14 -4.62
C TRP A 165 -4.76 3.12 -5.27
N PHE A 166 -4.25 4.03 -6.10
CA PHE A 166 -5.02 5.05 -6.77
C PHE A 166 -5.24 4.70 -8.23
N PHE A 167 -6.22 3.83 -8.50
CA PHE A 167 -6.69 3.56 -9.85
C PHE A 167 -7.65 4.66 -10.30
N GLY A 168 -7.45 5.23 -11.49
CA GLY A 168 -8.42 6.10 -12.14
C GLY A 168 -9.71 5.37 -12.50
N GLU A 169 -10.78 6.11 -12.81
CA GLU A 169 -12.03 5.52 -13.35
C GLU A 169 -11.82 4.74 -14.66
N ASP A 170 -10.74 5.04 -15.39
CA ASP A 170 -10.27 4.32 -16.58
C ASP A 170 -9.48 3.04 -16.27
N GLY A 171 -9.25 2.76 -14.98
CA GLY A 171 -8.46 1.62 -14.50
C GLY A 171 -6.94 1.83 -14.56
N VAL A 172 -6.46 3.00 -14.99
CA VAL A 172 -5.03 3.31 -15.02
C VAL A 172 -4.52 3.56 -13.60
N LEU A 173 -3.37 2.98 -13.26
CA LEU A 173 -2.76 3.21 -11.95
C LEU A 173 -2.04 4.56 -11.91
N GLY A 174 -2.38 5.35 -10.88
CA GLY A 174 -1.70 6.58 -10.52
C GLY A 174 -2.18 7.79 -11.28
N PHE A 175 -1.76 8.97 -10.82
CA PHE A 175 -2.07 10.23 -11.47
C PHE A 175 -0.95 11.25 -11.28
N PRO A 176 -0.82 12.24 -12.18
CA PRO A 176 0.23 13.25 -12.10
C PRO A 176 0.19 14.07 -10.81
N VAL A 177 1.35 14.22 -10.16
CA VAL A 177 1.52 15.09 -8.98
C VAL A 177 1.34 16.56 -9.38
N GLN A 178 1.81 16.93 -10.58
CA GLN A 178 1.57 18.25 -11.16
C GLN A 178 0.28 18.24 -11.98
N GLY A 179 -0.65 19.14 -11.65
CA GLY A 179 -1.93 19.24 -12.34
C GLY A 179 -3.05 19.76 -11.43
N ASN A 180 -4.25 19.84 -11.99
CA ASN A 180 -5.44 20.20 -11.24
C ASN A 180 -5.85 19.02 -10.34
N THR A 181 -5.44 19.07 -9.08
CA THR A 181 -5.75 18.02 -8.09
C THR A 181 -7.23 17.97 -7.71
N ASN A 182 -8.04 18.94 -8.15
CA ASN A 182 -9.48 18.95 -7.94
C ASN A 182 -10.23 18.12 -9.01
N SER A 183 -9.55 17.67 -10.07
CA SER A 183 -10.14 16.82 -11.11
C SER A 183 -9.74 15.34 -10.98
N ILE A 184 -9.12 14.95 -9.86
CA ILE A 184 -8.79 13.55 -9.61
C ILE A 184 -10.09 12.76 -9.45
N LYS A 185 -10.28 11.77 -10.34
CA LYS A 185 -11.40 10.83 -10.31
C LYS A 185 -10.86 9.41 -10.22
N LEU A 186 -10.78 8.92 -8.99
CA LEU A 186 -10.37 7.55 -8.71
C LEU A 186 -11.57 6.61 -8.71
N LEU A 187 -11.32 5.38 -9.11
CA LEU A 187 -12.23 4.26 -8.90
C LEU A 187 -12.45 4.11 -7.38
N HIS A 188 -13.72 4.03 -6.95
CA HIS A 188 -14.13 4.10 -5.55
C HIS A 188 -13.71 5.41 -4.84
N GLY A 189 -13.43 6.47 -5.60
CA GLY A 189 -12.82 7.70 -5.12
C GLY A 189 -13.62 8.48 -4.07
N GLN A 190 -14.95 8.36 -4.12
CA GLN A 190 -15.90 9.01 -3.21
C GLN A 190 -16.36 8.10 -2.05
N GLU A 191 -16.00 6.81 -2.08
CA GLU A 191 -16.40 5.89 -1.03
C GLU A 191 -15.72 6.25 0.29
N ALA A 192 -16.47 6.12 1.38
CA ALA A 192 -15.97 6.42 2.69
C ALA A 192 -14.97 5.34 3.13
N LEU A 193 -13.70 5.73 3.21
CA LEU A 193 -12.68 5.01 3.94
C LEU A 193 -13.01 5.07 5.44
N ARG A 194 -12.93 3.92 6.08
CA ARG A 194 -13.10 3.71 7.52
C ARG A 194 -11.77 3.94 8.25
N LEU A 195 -11.03 4.95 7.83
CA LEU A 195 -9.72 5.31 8.38
C LEU A 195 -9.92 5.83 9.79
N LYS A 196 -9.65 4.98 10.77
CA LYS A 196 -9.81 5.27 12.19
C LYS A 196 -8.46 5.26 12.90
N SER A 197 -8.28 6.23 13.78
CA SER A 197 -7.30 6.17 14.88
C SER A 197 -8.07 6.35 16.18
N ASN A 198 -7.97 5.38 17.10
CA ASN A 198 -8.72 5.37 18.35
C ASN A 198 -10.23 5.65 18.15
N ASP A 199 -10.86 4.93 17.20
CA ASP A 199 -12.27 5.04 16.81
C ASP A 199 -12.74 6.38 16.23
N LYS A 200 -11.82 7.32 16.01
CA LYS A 200 -12.11 8.63 15.42
C LYS A 200 -11.63 8.70 13.97
N PRO A 201 -12.37 9.39 13.08
CA PRO A 201 -11.89 9.68 11.73
C PRO A 201 -10.54 10.40 11.76
N ILE A 202 -9.63 10.02 10.85
CA ILE A 202 -8.33 10.68 10.71
C ILE A 202 -8.54 12.13 10.23
N SER A 203 -8.34 13.10 11.12
CA SER A 203 -8.40 14.53 10.79
C SER A 203 -7.04 15.10 10.37
N THR A 204 -5.96 14.36 10.62
CA THR A 204 -4.58 14.77 10.34
C THR A 204 -3.76 13.54 9.99
N LEU A 205 -2.98 13.63 8.91
CA LEU A 205 -2.07 12.58 8.49
C LEU A 205 -0.69 13.18 8.19
N LYS A 206 0.37 12.57 8.69
CA LYS A 206 1.74 12.92 8.32
C LYS A 206 2.16 12.12 7.08
N ILE A 207 2.48 12.82 6.01
CA ILE A 207 3.10 12.22 4.82
C ILE A 207 4.60 12.24 5.02
N LYS A 208 5.21 11.06 5.11
CA LYS A 208 6.65 10.89 5.30
C LYS A 208 7.31 10.66 3.95
N PHE A 209 8.44 11.34 3.74
CA PHE A 209 9.26 11.24 2.53
C PHE A 209 10.61 10.64 2.90
N ALA A 210 11.04 9.66 2.12
CA ALA A 210 12.39 9.11 2.16
C ALA A 210 12.87 8.93 0.72
N TRP A 211 13.02 10.06 0.03
CA TRP A 211 13.45 10.10 -1.36
C TRP A 211 14.94 9.70 -1.48
N PRO A 212 15.37 8.95 -2.51
CA PRO A 212 16.74 8.48 -2.61
C PRO A 212 17.78 9.61 -2.53
N ASN A 213 18.73 9.47 -1.59
CA ASN A 213 19.80 10.42 -1.31
C ASN A 213 19.37 11.80 -0.79
N TYR A 214 18.14 11.98 -0.34
CA TYR A 214 17.71 13.18 0.40
C TYR A 214 17.49 12.84 1.86
N GLN A 215 17.65 13.84 2.73
CA GLN A 215 17.28 13.69 4.13
C GLN A 215 15.78 13.35 4.25
N PRO A 216 15.39 12.41 5.14
CA PRO A 216 13.98 12.15 5.39
C PRO A 216 13.25 13.41 5.85
N ASP A 217 12.05 13.63 5.32
CA ASP A 217 11.21 14.77 5.69
C ASP A 217 9.78 14.32 5.95
N GLU A 218 8.96 15.21 6.51
CA GLU A 218 7.53 14.99 6.64
C GLU A 218 6.72 16.25 6.39
N LYS A 219 5.51 16.05 5.84
CA LYS A 219 4.51 17.10 5.71
C LYS A 219 3.18 16.64 6.28
N GLN A 220 2.59 17.48 7.12
CA GLN A 220 1.26 17.23 7.66
C GLN A 220 0.20 17.66 6.64
N ILE A 221 -0.74 16.77 6.34
CA ILE A 221 -2.00 17.07 5.67
C ILE A 221 -3.14 17.05 6.69
N ARG A 222 -4.13 17.93 6.52
CA ARG A 222 -5.26 18.07 7.44
C ARG A 222 -6.57 17.94 6.67
N ALA A 223 -7.53 17.25 7.29
CA ALA A 223 -8.92 17.31 6.91
C ALA A 223 -9.45 18.74 7.14
N THR A 224 -10.38 19.17 6.29
CA THR A 224 -11.21 20.35 6.57
C THR A 224 -12.66 19.89 6.73
N PRO A 225 -13.54 20.68 7.39
CA PRO A 225 -14.95 20.31 7.56
C PRO A 225 -15.64 19.93 6.24
N ASN A 226 -15.27 20.60 5.15
CA ASN A 226 -15.85 20.39 3.81
C ASN A 226 -15.04 19.38 2.96
N SER A 227 -13.92 18.86 3.45
CA SER A 227 -13.03 17.95 2.73
C SER A 227 -12.30 17.04 3.74
N PRO A 228 -13.03 16.09 4.35
CA PRO A 228 -12.44 15.08 5.22
C PRO A 228 -11.46 14.17 4.48
N LEU A 229 -10.45 13.65 5.17
CA LEU A 229 -9.49 12.66 4.62
C LEU A 229 -10.07 11.24 4.57
N ASN A 230 -11.39 11.11 4.48
CA ASN A 230 -12.11 9.84 4.61
C ASN A 230 -12.52 9.26 3.25
N ASN A 231 -11.96 9.73 2.13
CA ASN A 231 -12.15 9.12 0.82
C ASN A 231 -10.84 9.19 0.02
N LEU A 232 -10.70 8.29 -0.96
CA LEU A 232 -9.46 8.20 -1.73
C LEU A 232 -9.17 9.49 -2.50
N ASN A 233 -10.17 10.13 -3.14
CA ASN A 233 -9.95 11.32 -3.95
C ASN A 233 -9.31 12.45 -3.12
N THR A 234 -9.81 12.67 -1.91
CA THR A 234 -9.28 13.70 -1.01
C THR A 234 -7.89 13.30 -0.51
N LEU A 235 -7.71 12.05 -0.09
CA LEU A 235 -6.41 11.55 0.38
C LEU A 235 -5.33 11.68 -0.72
N ALA A 236 -5.66 11.27 -1.93
CA ALA A 236 -4.84 11.36 -3.12
C ALA A 236 -4.47 12.82 -3.44
N SER A 237 -5.47 13.70 -3.55
CA SER A 237 -5.29 15.13 -3.83
C SER A 237 -4.38 15.82 -2.81
N ARG A 238 -4.60 15.57 -1.51
CA ARG A 238 -3.80 16.15 -0.43
C ARG A 238 -2.38 15.59 -0.40
N THR A 239 -2.22 14.29 -0.65
CA THR A 239 -0.90 13.64 -0.72
C THR A 239 -0.11 14.16 -1.91
N ALA A 240 -0.73 14.32 -3.09
CA ALA A 240 -0.08 14.93 -4.25
C ALA A 240 0.36 16.37 -3.97
N GLY A 241 -0.47 17.17 -3.29
CA GLY A 241 -0.08 18.51 -2.83
C GLY A 241 1.11 18.49 -1.85
N ALA A 242 1.18 17.47 -0.98
CA ALA A 242 2.31 17.29 -0.08
C ALA A 242 3.60 16.92 -0.83
N VAL A 243 3.53 15.97 -1.78
CA VAL A 243 4.66 15.58 -2.65
C VAL A 243 5.16 16.79 -3.45
N ARG A 244 4.25 17.54 -4.09
CA ARG A 244 4.57 18.76 -4.83
C ARG A 244 5.33 19.76 -3.96
N THR A 245 4.84 20.00 -2.74
CA THR A 245 5.52 20.93 -1.84
C THR A 245 6.92 20.43 -1.47
N TYR A 246 7.05 19.14 -1.13
CA TYR A 246 8.35 18.55 -0.81
C TYR A 246 9.34 18.74 -1.96
N MET A 247 8.92 18.47 -3.20
CA MET A 247 9.76 18.61 -4.39
C MET A 247 10.01 20.07 -4.83
N SER A 248 9.16 21.03 -4.43
CA SER A 248 9.35 22.46 -4.76
C SER A 248 10.22 23.21 -3.75
N ASP A 249 10.40 22.67 -2.54
CA ASP A 249 11.09 23.38 -1.47
C ASP A 249 12.61 23.17 -1.56
N GLU A 250 13.31 24.13 -2.16
CA GLU A 250 14.78 24.11 -2.30
C GLU A 250 15.51 23.97 -0.96
N THR A 251 14.95 24.49 0.14
CA THR A 251 15.56 24.39 1.47
C THR A 251 15.52 22.98 2.04
N LYS A 252 14.63 22.13 1.51
CA LYS A 252 14.44 20.74 1.93
C LYS A 252 15.17 19.74 1.05
N LYS A 253 15.70 20.17 -0.09
CA LYS A 253 16.46 19.34 -1.04
C LYS A 253 17.91 19.11 -0.58
N VAL A 254 18.11 18.89 0.71
CA VAL A 254 19.44 18.60 1.26
C VAL A 254 19.79 17.16 0.92
N MET A 255 20.69 16.99 -0.05
CA MET A 255 21.23 15.68 -0.39
C MET A 255 22.14 15.19 0.73
N VAL A 256 22.05 13.89 1.05
CA VAL A 256 22.89 13.26 2.08
C VAL A 256 24.35 13.19 1.63
N ASN A 257 24.58 13.03 0.32
CA ASN A 257 25.90 12.98 -0.27
C ASN A 257 25.86 13.53 -1.71
N GLU A 258 26.33 14.77 -1.88
CA GLU A 258 26.37 15.48 -3.17
C GLU A 258 27.40 14.90 -4.15
N ASN A 259 28.38 14.15 -3.65
CA ASN A 259 29.49 13.62 -4.45
C ASN A 259 29.22 12.21 -5.03
N LEU A 260 28.02 11.68 -4.83
CA LEU A 260 27.64 10.39 -5.42
C LEU A 260 27.50 10.52 -6.95
N VAL A 261 27.98 9.49 -7.65
CA VAL A 261 27.75 9.22 -9.09
C VAL A 261 26.30 9.54 -9.49
N PRO A 262 26.04 10.06 -10.71
CA PRO A 262 24.71 10.44 -11.18
C PRO A 262 23.61 9.51 -10.68
N GLN A 263 22.69 10.10 -9.90
CA GLN A 263 21.56 9.40 -9.32
C GLN A 263 20.34 9.66 -10.20
N PRO A 264 19.67 8.63 -10.74
CA PRO A 264 18.52 8.80 -11.63
C PRO A 264 17.33 9.48 -10.93
N TRP A 265 17.38 9.61 -9.61
CA TRP A 265 16.34 10.17 -8.76
C TRP A 265 16.64 11.58 -8.28
N LYS A 266 17.61 12.30 -8.85
CA LYS A 266 17.87 13.68 -8.42
C LYS A 266 16.65 14.56 -8.72
N ILE A 267 16.11 15.24 -7.71
CA ILE A 267 14.98 16.19 -7.88
C ILE A 267 15.52 17.49 -8.47
N GLY A 268 14.91 17.97 -9.55
CA GLY A 268 15.27 19.25 -10.14
C GLY A 268 14.60 19.51 -11.49
N THR A 269 15.22 20.36 -12.30
CA THR A 269 14.69 20.80 -13.61
C THR A 269 15.67 20.65 -14.75
N GLN A 270 16.90 20.22 -14.48
CA GLN A 270 17.93 19.99 -15.49
C GLN A 270 17.74 18.62 -16.18
N PRO A 271 18.35 18.41 -17.36
CA PRO A 271 18.36 17.11 -18.00
C PRO A 271 18.90 16.01 -17.07
N GLY A 272 18.18 14.89 -16.97
CA GLY A 272 18.51 13.78 -16.07
C GLY A 272 18.02 13.95 -14.63
N GLU A 273 17.35 15.05 -14.31
CA GLU A 273 16.67 15.26 -13.02
C GLU A 273 15.17 14.98 -13.14
N VAL A 274 14.57 14.52 -12.04
CA VAL A 274 13.15 14.26 -11.91
C VAL A 274 12.41 15.55 -11.60
N ARG A 275 11.60 16.03 -12.55
CA ARG A 275 10.73 17.19 -12.33
C ARG A 275 9.46 16.77 -11.63
N ILE A 276 8.81 17.72 -10.97
CA ILE A 276 7.47 17.51 -10.38
C ILE A 276 6.47 17.06 -11.45
N ALA A 277 6.60 17.62 -12.66
CA ALA A 277 5.80 17.25 -13.82
C ALA A 277 5.95 15.78 -14.16
N ASP A 278 7.09 15.16 -13.85
CA ASP A 278 7.45 13.80 -14.22
C ASP A 278 6.91 12.74 -13.25
N VAL A 279 6.37 13.15 -12.10
CA VAL A 279 6.01 12.22 -11.02
C VAL A 279 4.54 11.86 -11.03
N LEU A 280 4.27 10.57 -10.93
CA LEU A 280 2.96 9.99 -10.67
C LEU A 280 2.84 9.57 -9.20
N LEU A 281 1.68 9.83 -8.61
CA LEU A 281 1.30 9.30 -7.30
C LEU A 281 0.44 8.06 -7.50
N LEU A 282 1.00 6.89 -7.17
CA LEU A 282 0.39 5.58 -7.39
C LEU A 282 -0.54 5.14 -6.25
N GLY A 283 -0.29 5.64 -5.05
CA GLY A 283 -0.97 5.19 -3.85
C GLY A 283 -0.30 5.69 -2.57
N VAL A 284 -0.75 5.18 -1.44
CA VAL A 284 -0.10 5.40 -0.13
C VAL A 284 -0.03 4.11 0.67
N ILE A 285 0.98 4.00 1.53
CA ILE A 285 1.06 2.96 2.56
C ILE A 285 1.07 3.57 3.95
N PHE A 286 0.28 3.02 4.87
CA PHE A 286 0.32 3.45 6.26
C PHE A 286 1.54 2.84 6.97
N VAL A 287 2.27 3.68 7.69
CA VAL A 287 3.47 3.31 8.45
C VAL A 287 3.29 3.53 9.96
N SER A 288 2.22 4.21 10.35
CA SER A 288 1.68 4.33 11.71
C SER A 288 0.21 4.79 11.62
N GLU A 289 -0.55 4.79 12.71
CA GLU A 289 -1.95 5.27 12.72
C GLU A 289 -2.13 6.70 12.20
N GLY A 290 -1.12 7.56 12.35
CA GLY A 290 -1.14 8.96 11.94
C GLY A 290 -0.10 9.31 10.87
N ALA A 291 0.48 8.31 10.20
CA ALA A 291 1.45 8.57 9.13
C ALA A 291 1.37 7.58 7.98
N ALA A 292 1.54 8.10 6.77
CA ALA A 292 1.61 7.35 5.53
C ALA A 292 2.83 7.77 4.70
N MET A 293 3.26 6.90 3.78
CA MET A 293 4.27 7.20 2.77
C MET A 293 3.64 7.11 1.37
N PRO A 294 3.96 8.05 0.46
CA PRO A 294 3.48 7.98 -0.91
C PRO A 294 4.20 6.88 -1.68
N LEU A 295 3.50 6.26 -2.63
CA LEU A 295 4.08 5.36 -3.63
C LEU A 295 4.24 6.15 -4.92
N LEU A 296 5.46 6.28 -5.43
CA LEU A 296 5.78 7.20 -6.51
C LEU A 296 6.44 6.49 -7.69
N SER A 297 6.18 6.97 -8.89
CA SER A 297 6.92 6.63 -10.09
C SER A 297 7.17 7.86 -10.97
N VAL A 298 8.03 7.71 -11.97
CA VAL A 298 8.19 8.63 -13.09
C VAL A 298 7.57 8.05 -14.36
N TYR A 299 7.22 8.89 -15.33
CA TYR A 299 6.72 8.43 -16.65
C TYR A 299 7.82 8.09 -17.65
#